data_AF-A0A084SU59-F1
#
_entry.id   AF-A0A084SU59-F1
#
_cell.length_a   1.000
_cell.length_b   1.000
_cell.length_c   1.000
_cell.angle_alpha   90.00
_cell.angle_beta   90.00
_cell.angle_gamma   90.00
#
_symmetry.space_group_name_H-M   'P 1'
#
loop_
_entity.id
_entity.type
_entity.pdbx_description
1 polymer ?
#
loop_
_entity_poly.entity_id
_entity_poly.type
_entity_poly.pdbx_seq_one_letter_code
_entity_poly.pdbx_strand_id
1 'polypeptide(L)'
;MFLSLLATLVVLGQAPTTSEAPLTVLIAPPEAAGVPSHIVSFAQEHVYEQLKTQGLQVVRASELSQRLPPAQRKTVLGCNRLEAACRITLGEAAQADVVMVAELVQFLSGYRVGLKAYATRDGEQLSEHYVPGVREDQLLDALTQASDKVVQPVRRALRPSLEPIVEAPVQTPTPTPLQQVPMKPEVKASRSGAPGWAWLPAAGGAVLLGAGTLFFVQAGDDYKALQARQFTDPTEGERLRDSGARAQWLSRGSFAVGAVGVVTTGLIYLLSGKNEGTPSQVRPTASVGNGGGMVGVAGTLP
;
A
#
# COMPACT_ATOMS: atom_id res chain seq x y z
N MET A 1 -16.88 -4.82 -75.26
CA MET A 1 -15.90 -4.18 -74.36
C MET A 1 -16.61 -3.15 -73.48
N PHE A 2 -17.47 -3.52 -72.51
CA PHE A 2 -18.10 -2.54 -71.59
C PHE A 2 -18.88 -3.25 -70.44
N LEU A 3 -18.29 -4.25 -69.78
CA LEU A 3 -19.05 -5.08 -68.80
C LEU A 3 -18.28 -5.56 -67.56
N SER A 4 -17.13 -4.96 -67.22
CA SER A 4 -16.27 -5.46 -66.13
C SER A 4 -15.98 -4.44 -65.01
N LEU A 5 -16.78 -3.37 -64.84
CA LEU A 5 -16.44 -2.24 -63.95
C LEU A 5 -17.32 -2.08 -62.69
N LEU A 6 -18.05 -3.11 -62.25
CA LEU A 6 -19.09 -2.97 -61.20
C LEU A 6 -18.92 -3.87 -59.95
N ALA A 7 -17.74 -4.46 -59.71
CA ALA A 7 -17.56 -5.47 -58.66
C ALA A 7 -16.67 -5.08 -57.46
N THR A 8 -16.25 -3.82 -57.28
CA THR A 8 -15.26 -3.44 -56.25
C THR A 8 -15.64 -2.20 -55.43
N LEU A 9 -16.77 -2.21 -54.73
CA LEU A 9 -17.07 -1.19 -53.70
C LEU A 9 -18.17 -1.64 -52.72
N VAL A 10 -17.95 -2.77 -52.06
CA VAL A 10 -18.69 -3.14 -50.83
C VAL A 10 -17.68 -3.53 -49.76
N VAL A 11 -16.89 -2.56 -49.30
CA VAL A 11 -16.27 -2.63 -47.97
C VAL A 11 -17.12 -1.73 -47.09
N LEU A 12 -18.31 -2.23 -46.73
CA LEU A 12 -19.18 -1.57 -45.76
C LEU A 12 -18.47 -1.60 -44.42
N GLY A 13 -18.28 -0.40 -43.87
CA GLY A 13 -17.57 -0.13 -42.65
C GLY A 13 -18.07 -0.94 -41.48
N GLN A 14 -17.24 -1.85 -41.01
CA GLN A 14 -17.18 -2.15 -39.59
C GLN A 14 -16.46 -0.97 -38.94
N ALA A 15 -17.21 0.10 -38.65
CA ALA A 15 -16.71 1.10 -37.73
C ALA A 15 -16.42 0.35 -36.41
N PRO A 16 -15.21 0.43 -35.83
CA PRO A 16 -14.95 -0.14 -34.52
C PRO A 16 -15.83 0.59 -33.51
N THR A 17 -17.04 0.06 -33.29
CA THR A 17 -18.02 0.57 -32.34
C THR A 17 -17.63 0.13 -30.94
N THR A 18 -16.58 0.76 -30.42
CA THR A 18 -16.29 1.04 -29.01
C THR A 18 -14.83 1.43 -28.92
N SER A 19 -14.51 2.66 -29.36
CA SER A 19 -13.30 3.32 -28.86
C SER A 19 -13.53 3.58 -27.38
N GLU A 20 -13.22 2.56 -26.56
CA GLU A 20 -13.30 2.66 -25.12
C GLU A 20 -12.49 3.89 -24.70
N ALA A 21 -13.14 4.85 -24.03
CA ALA A 21 -12.48 6.08 -23.63
C ALA A 21 -11.20 5.72 -22.88
N PRO A 22 -10.04 6.31 -23.18
CA PRO A 22 -8.79 5.92 -22.56
C PRO A 22 -8.85 6.18 -21.05
N LEU A 23 -8.25 5.27 -20.27
CA LEU A 23 -8.24 5.35 -18.81
C LEU A 23 -7.40 6.56 -18.37
N THR A 24 -7.98 7.43 -17.55
CA THR A 24 -7.32 8.64 -17.07
C THR A 24 -6.70 8.41 -15.70
N VAL A 25 -5.41 8.74 -15.55
CA VAL A 25 -4.60 8.47 -14.36
C VAL A 25 -3.96 9.75 -13.86
N LEU A 26 -4.14 10.06 -12.58
CA LEU A 26 -3.41 11.12 -11.90
C LEU A 26 -2.15 10.52 -11.24
N ILE A 27 -0.97 11.05 -11.58
CA ILE A 27 0.25 10.77 -10.82
C ILE A 27 0.36 11.78 -9.69
N ALA A 28 0.13 11.30 -8.47
CA ALA A 28 0.35 12.07 -7.26
C ALA A 28 1.86 12.23 -6.97
N PRO A 29 2.26 13.23 -6.16
CA PRO A 29 3.65 13.35 -5.73
C PRO A 29 4.12 12.06 -5.04
N PRO A 30 5.31 11.55 -5.37
CA PRO A 30 5.83 10.29 -4.85
C PRO A 30 6.03 10.33 -3.32
N GLU A 31 5.84 9.18 -2.70
CA GLU A 31 6.19 8.92 -1.31
C GLU A 31 7.67 8.56 -1.23
N ALA A 32 8.50 9.51 -0.80
CA ALA A 32 9.94 9.33 -0.72
C ALA A 32 10.44 9.40 0.74
N ALA A 33 11.25 8.43 1.14
CA ALA A 33 11.91 8.42 2.45
C ALA A 33 13.40 8.10 2.30
N GLY A 34 14.26 9.03 2.70
CA GLY A 34 15.72 8.91 2.58
C GLY A 34 16.27 9.03 1.15
N VAL A 35 15.43 9.34 0.15
CA VAL A 35 15.86 9.42 -1.26
C VAL A 35 16.16 10.87 -1.66
N PRO A 36 17.28 11.15 -2.33
CA PRO A 36 17.59 12.49 -2.87
C PRO A 36 16.49 13.03 -3.80
N SER A 37 16.18 14.32 -3.70
CA SER A 37 15.06 14.95 -4.44
C SER A 37 15.18 14.83 -5.97
N HIS A 38 16.39 14.88 -6.53
CA HIS A 38 16.60 14.74 -7.98
C HIS A 38 16.24 13.34 -8.49
N ILE A 39 16.51 12.29 -7.70
CA ILE A 39 16.10 10.91 -8.02
C ILE A 39 14.58 10.80 -7.99
N VAL A 40 13.95 11.42 -6.99
CA VAL A 40 12.49 11.44 -6.84
C VAL A 40 11.82 12.11 -8.05
N SER A 41 12.32 13.26 -8.49
CA SER A 41 11.81 13.94 -9.69
C SER A 41 12.00 13.10 -10.95
N PHE A 42 13.18 12.47 -11.10
CA PHE A 42 13.48 11.62 -12.25
C PHE A 42 12.59 10.37 -12.31
N ALA A 43 12.37 9.72 -11.17
CA ALA A 43 11.46 8.59 -11.02
C ALA A 43 10.02 8.96 -11.41
N GLN A 44 9.56 10.14 -10.97
CA GLN A 44 8.21 10.62 -11.30
C GLN A 44 8.04 10.85 -12.81
N GLU A 45 9.01 11.46 -13.48
CA GLU A 45 8.97 11.66 -14.94
C GLU A 45 9.05 10.32 -15.69
N HIS A 46 9.84 9.36 -15.21
CA HIS A 46 9.90 8.02 -15.80
C HIS A 46 8.55 7.29 -15.72
N VAL A 47 7.90 7.29 -14.55
CA VAL A 47 6.56 6.69 -14.40
C VAL A 47 5.54 7.40 -15.29
N TYR A 48 5.63 8.73 -15.42
CA TYR A 48 4.77 9.49 -16.32
C TYR A 48 4.89 9.04 -17.78
N GLU A 49 6.11 8.95 -18.31
CA GLU A 49 6.31 8.49 -19.68
C GLU A 49 5.93 7.01 -19.86
N GLN A 50 6.25 6.13 -18.90
CA GLN A 50 5.89 4.72 -18.96
C GLN A 50 4.38 4.48 -18.97
N LEU A 51 3.61 5.23 -18.18
CA LEU A 51 2.15 5.10 -18.19
C LEU A 51 1.54 5.62 -19.50
N LYS A 52 2.13 6.67 -20.10
CA LYS A 52 1.73 7.16 -21.42
C LYS A 52 2.02 6.17 -22.55
N THR A 53 3.18 5.51 -22.55
CA THR A 53 3.52 4.49 -23.57
C THR A 53 2.56 3.29 -23.51
N GLN A 54 1.97 3.02 -22.35
CA GLN A 54 0.92 2.03 -22.18
C GLN A 54 -0.48 2.50 -22.66
N GLY A 55 -0.62 3.72 -23.17
CA GLY A 55 -1.87 4.26 -23.70
C GLY A 55 -2.83 4.82 -22.65
N LEU A 56 -2.33 5.19 -21.47
CA LEU A 56 -3.11 5.87 -20.44
C LEU A 56 -3.10 7.40 -20.67
N GLN A 57 -4.21 8.08 -20.34
CA GLN A 57 -4.22 9.54 -20.26
C GLN A 57 -3.67 9.96 -18.89
N VAL A 58 -2.44 10.49 -18.86
CA VAL A 58 -1.76 10.77 -17.60
C VAL A 58 -1.78 12.25 -17.28
N VAL A 59 -2.32 12.61 -16.11
CA VAL A 59 -2.33 13.97 -15.55
C VAL A 59 -1.27 14.04 -14.45
N ARG A 60 -0.40 15.06 -14.49
CA ARG A 60 0.58 15.29 -13.42
C ARG A 60 0.00 16.17 -12.32
N ALA A 61 0.42 15.94 -11.07
CA ALA A 61 0.06 16.82 -9.95
C ALA A 61 0.46 18.29 -10.18
N SER A 62 1.56 18.55 -10.88
CA SER A 62 1.99 19.90 -11.27
C SER A 62 1.01 20.56 -12.23
N GLU A 63 0.57 19.84 -13.28
CA GLU A 63 -0.43 20.31 -14.24
C GLU A 63 -1.79 20.56 -13.59
N LEU A 64 -2.21 19.67 -12.69
CA LEU A 64 -3.41 19.84 -11.88
C LEU A 64 -3.33 21.15 -11.07
N SER A 65 -2.23 21.38 -10.35
CA SER A 65 -2.06 22.56 -9.51
C SER A 65 -2.13 23.88 -10.30
N GLN A 66 -1.66 23.88 -11.55
CA GLN A 66 -1.70 25.05 -12.43
C GLN A 66 -3.12 25.36 -12.93
N ARG A 67 -3.96 24.33 -13.11
CA ARG A 67 -5.36 24.48 -13.55
C ARG A 67 -6.32 24.82 -12.41
N LEU A 68 -5.95 24.55 -11.17
CA LEU A 68 -6.81 24.79 -10.01
C LEU A 68 -6.87 26.27 -9.60
N PRO A 69 -8.06 26.77 -9.21
CA PRO A 69 -8.21 28.05 -8.52
C PRO A 69 -7.35 28.13 -7.25
N PRO A 70 -6.86 29.31 -6.83
CA PRO A 70 -5.97 29.46 -5.68
C PRO A 70 -6.51 28.84 -4.37
N ALA A 71 -7.82 28.93 -4.13
CA ALA A 71 -8.45 28.33 -2.95
C ALA A 71 -8.39 26.80 -2.97
N GLN A 72 -8.73 26.17 -4.10
CA GLN A 72 -8.68 24.71 -4.25
C GLN A 72 -7.25 24.18 -4.24
N ARG A 73 -6.30 24.94 -4.82
CA ARG A 73 -4.87 24.59 -4.82
C ARG A 73 -4.34 24.38 -3.41
N LYS A 74 -4.71 25.23 -2.45
CA LYS A 74 -4.29 25.08 -1.05
C LYS A 74 -4.82 23.79 -0.43
N THR A 75 -6.10 23.47 -0.66
CA THR A 75 -6.74 22.24 -0.16
C THR A 75 -6.10 20.98 -0.76
N VAL A 76 -5.92 20.96 -2.08
CA VAL A 76 -5.37 19.82 -2.83
C VAL A 76 -3.89 19.59 -2.51
N LEU A 77 -3.09 20.66 -2.38
CA LEU A 77 -1.66 20.53 -2.05
C LEU A 77 -1.41 20.25 -0.56
N GLY A 78 -2.32 20.66 0.32
CA GLY A 78 -2.18 20.54 1.77
C GLY A 78 -2.78 19.27 2.38
N CYS A 79 -3.55 18.49 1.62
CA CYS A 79 -4.16 17.28 2.16
C CYS A 79 -3.15 16.15 2.33
N ASN A 80 -3.40 15.29 3.33
CA ASN A 80 -2.58 14.12 3.61
C ASN A 80 -2.88 13.02 2.58
N ARG A 81 -1.95 12.76 1.66
CA ARG A 81 -2.13 11.84 0.52
C ARG A 81 -2.37 10.38 0.94
N LEU A 82 -2.01 10.04 2.18
CA LEU A 82 -2.27 8.73 2.77
C LEU A 82 -3.74 8.55 3.18
N GLU A 83 -4.51 9.63 3.30
CA GLU A 83 -5.93 9.57 3.62
C GLU A 83 -6.76 9.33 2.35
N ALA A 84 -7.74 8.44 2.44
CA ALA A 84 -8.63 8.12 1.31
C ALA A 84 -9.37 9.36 0.81
N ALA A 85 -9.85 10.22 1.71
CA ALA A 85 -10.54 11.47 1.36
C ALA A 85 -9.67 12.40 0.48
N CYS A 86 -8.38 12.53 0.80
CA CYS A 86 -7.46 13.35 0.00
C CYS A 86 -7.27 12.77 -1.41
N ARG A 87 -7.15 11.44 -1.55
CA ARG A 87 -7.03 10.78 -2.85
C ARG A 87 -8.28 10.95 -3.71
N ILE A 88 -9.46 10.81 -3.10
CA ILE A 88 -10.74 11.06 -3.78
C ILE A 88 -10.78 12.49 -4.31
N THR A 89 -10.52 13.49 -3.45
CA THR A 89 -10.51 14.91 -3.85
C THR A 89 -9.47 15.20 -4.95
N LEU A 90 -8.29 14.60 -4.87
CA LEU A 90 -7.24 14.71 -5.89
C LEU A 90 -7.71 14.15 -7.24
N GLY A 91 -8.26 12.94 -7.25
CA GLY A 91 -8.73 12.27 -8.46
C GLY A 91 -9.92 13.01 -9.09
N GLU A 92 -10.89 13.47 -8.29
CA GLU A 92 -12.02 14.29 -8.76
C GLU A 92 -11.55 15.60 -9.39
N ALA A 93 -10.63 16.30 -8.73
CA ALA A 93 -10.05 17.54 -9.24
C ALA A 93 -9.30 17.34 -10.56
N ALA A 94 -8.66 16.18 -10.74
CA ALA A 94 -7.98 15.79 -11.96
C ALA A 94 -8.88 15.18 -13.04
N GLN A 95 -10.15 14.90 -12.72
CA GLN A 95 -11.04 14.07 -13.54
C GLN A 95 -10.39 12.73 -13.93
N ALA A 96 -9.64 12.13 -12.99
CA ALA A 96 -8.94 10.87 -13.18
C ALA A 96 -9.74 9.70 -12.61
N ASP A 97 -9.70 8.56 -13.28
CA ASP A 97 -10.31 7.31 -12.81
C ASP A 97 -9.49 6.69 -11.65
N VAL A 98 -8.16 6.92 -11.67
CA VAL A 98 -7.19 6.35 -10.73
C VAL A 98 -6.21 7.41 -10.27
N VAL A 99 -5.84 7.36 -8.99
CA VAL A 99 -4.68 8.07 -8.44
C VAL A 99 -3.55 7.07 -8.21
N MET A 100 -2.41 7.28 -8.87
CA MET A 100 -1.21 6.47 -8.69
C MET A 100 -0.15 7.22 -7.87
N VAL A 101 0.48 6.50 -6.94
CA VAL A 101 1.53 7.00 -6.05
C VAL A 101 2.76 6.12 -6.20
N ALA A 102 3.87 6.69 -6.65
CA ALA A 102 5.16 6.00 -6.64
C ALA A 102 5.76 6.06 -5.23
N GLU A 103 6.28 4.93 -4.75
CA GLU A 103 6.96 4.84 -3.45
C GLU A 103 8.45 4.60 -3.67
N LEU A 104 9.30 5.38 -3.00
CA LEU A 104 10.76 5.27 -3.05
C LEU A 104 11.34 5.37 -1.65
N VAL A 105 11.90 4.29 -1.13
CA VAL A 105 12.49 4.25 0.21
C VAL A 105 13.93 3.77 0.13
N GLN A 106 14.87 4.52 0.70
CA GLN A 106 16.27 4.10 0.80
C GLN A 106 16.49 3.24 2.04
N PHE A 107 17.09 2.06 1.85
CA PHE A 107 17.57 1.15 2.88
C PHE A 107 19.08 0.96 2.76
N LEU A 108 19.69 0.31 3.77
CA LEU A 108 21.12 -0.04 3.75
C LEU A 108 21.50 -0.98 2.59
N SER A 109 20.56 -1.82 2.15
CA SER A 109 20.75 -2.80 1.07
C SER A 109 20.37 -2.28 -0.32
N GLY A 110 20.02 -0.99 -0.45
CA GLY A 110 19.55 -0.37 -1.69
C GLY A 110 18.19 0.30 -1.51
N TYR A 111 17.48 0.51 -2.61
CA TYR A 111 16.17 1.14 -2.64
C TYR A 111 15.05 0.07 -2.61
N ARG A 112 13.91 0.42 -2.01
CA ARG A 112 12.63 -0.21 -2.29
C ARG A 112 11.84 0.76 -3.15
N VAL A 113 11.49 0.34 -4.34
CA VAL A 113 10.63 1.11 -5.23
C VAL A 113 9.32 0.39 -5.46
N GLY A 114 8.25 1.14 -5.68
CA GLY A 114 6.97 0.55 -5.98
C GLY A 114 5.98 1.55 -6.54
N LEU A 115 4.84 1.03 -6.95
CA LEU A 115 3.71 1.81 -7.42
C LEU A 115 2.45 1.30 -6.75
N LYS A 116 1.64 2.22 -6.24
CA LYS A 116 0.30 1.95 -5.70
C LYS A 116 -0.73 2.65 -6.56
N ALA A 117 -1.85 2.00 -6.80
CA ALA A 117 -2.99 2.55 -7.52
C ALA A 117 -4.23 2.53 -6.64
N TYR A 118 -4.93 3.66 -6.60
CA TYR A 118 -6.14 3.87 -5.82
C TYR A 118 -7.29 4.30 -6.73
N ALA A 119 -8.48 3.75 -6.50
CA ALA A 119 -9.69 4.18 -7.18
C ALA A 119 -10.07 5.59 -6.74
N THR A 120 -10.39 6.48 -7.68
CA THR A 120 -10.84 7.84 -7.35
C THR A 120 -12.19 7.84 -6.64
N ARG A 121 -13.08 6.87 -6.92
CA ARG A 121 -14.46 6.84 -6.42
C ARG A 121 -14.56 6.72 -4.89
N ASP A 122 -13.74 5.86 -4.29
CA ASP A 122 -13.81 5.48 -2.88
C ASP A 122 -12.45 5.49 -2.18
N GLY A 123 -11.37 5.78 -2.91
CA GLY A 123 -10.01 5.81 -2.37
C GLY A 123 -9.44 4.43 -2.02
N GLU A 124 -10.14 3.35 -2.42
CA GLU A 124 -9.72 1.96 -2.22
C GLU A 124 -8.48 1.65 -3.05
N GLN A 125 -7.59 0.82 -2.50
CA GLN A 125 -6.40 0.37 -3.20
C GLN A 125 -6.75 -0.73 -4.20
N LEU A 126 -6.56 -0.45 -5.49
CA LEU A 126 -6.81 -1.41 -6.57
C LEU A 126 -5.66 -2.40 -6.75
N SER A 127 -4.42 -1.92 -6.63
CA SER A 127 -3.22 -2.73 -6.84
C SER A 127 -1.99 -2.04 -6.25
N GLU A 128 -1.02 -2.86 -5.84
CA GLU A 128 0.32 -2.42 -5.45
C GLU A 128 1.38 -3.40 -5.95
N HIS A 129 2.56 -2.90 -6.26
CA HIS A 129 3.73 -3.74 -6.52
C HIS A 129 5.00 -3.06 -6.02
N TYR A 130 5.90 -3.85 -5.43
CA TYR A 130 7.16 -3.41 -4.86
C TYR A 130 8.32 -4.27 -5.33
N VAL A 131 9.46 -3.63 -5.56
CA VAL A 131 10.73 -4.26 -5.87
C VAL A 131 11.74 -3.83 -4.79
N PRO A 132 12.12 -4.71 -3.86
CA PRO A 132 13.12 -4.42 -2.82
C PRO A 132 14.55 -4.63 -3.33
N GLY A 133 15.54 -4.04 -2.65
CA GLY A 133 16.96 -4.30 -2.89
C GLY A 133 17.46 -3.76 -4.24
N VAL A 134 16.81 -2.73 -4.76
CA VAL A 134 17.10 -2.13 -6.05
C VAL A 134 18.31 -1.22 -5.93
N ARG A 135 19.31 -1.36 -6.80
CA ARG A 135 20.42 -0.40 -6.87
C ARG A 135 20.01 0.84 -7.64
N GLU A 136 20.75 1.94 -7.49
CA GLU A 136 20.45 3.19 -8.17
C GLU A 136 20.41 3.05 -9.70
N ASP A 137 21.34 2.28 -10.26
CA ASP A 137 21.45 1.98 -11.69
C ASP A 137 20.31 1.10 -12.23
N GLN A 138 19.53 0.47 -11.33
CA GLN A 138 18.39 -0.41 -11.65
C GLN A 138 17.04 0.24 -11.33
N LEU A 139 17.05 1.49 -10.85
CA LEU A 139 15.86 2.15 -10.31
C LEU A 139 14.76 2.31 -11.37
N LEU A 140 15.15 2.68 -12.59
CA LEU A 140 14.21 2.85 -13.70
C LEU A 140 13.59 1.53 -14.15
N ASP A 141 14.39 0.47 -14.27
CA ASP A 141 13.91 -0.86 -14.66
C ASP A 141 12.90 -1.39 -13.63
N ALA A 142 13.18 -1.19 -12.35
CA ALA A 142 12.30 -1.59 -11.27
C ALA A 142 10.98 -0.77 -11.25
N LEU A 143 11.00 0.53 -11.59
CA LEU A 143 9.80 1.34 -11.76
C LEU A 143 8.98 0.95 -12.99
N THR A 144 9.64 0.57 -14.09
CA THR A 144 9.00 -0.01 -15.28
C THR A 144 8.28 -1.29 -14.90
N GLN A 145 8.98 -2.21 -14.22
CA GLN A 145 8.41 -3.45 -13.72
C GLN A 145 7.20 -3.20 -12.80
N ALA A 146 7.30 -2.24 -11.88
CA ALA A 146 6.19 -1.88 -10.99
C ALA A 146 4.98 -1.34 -11.77
N SER A 147 5.20 -0.46 -12.74
CA SER A 147 4.15 0.09 -13.61
C SER A 147 3.43 -1.02 -14.39
N ASP A 148 4.18 -1.92 -15.04
CA ASP A 148 3.63 -3.03 -15.82
C ASP A 148 2.78 -3.98 -14.96
N LYS A 149 3.21 -4.25 -13.72
CA LYS A 149 2.50 -5.13 -12.78
C LYS A 149 1.25 -4.52 -12.19
N VAL A 150 1.20 -3.19 -12.02
CA VAL A 150 0.05 -2.47 -11.44
C VAL A 150 -1.03 -2.18 -12.47
N VAL A 151 -0.65 -1.85 -13.70
CA VAL A 151 -1.60 -1.34 -14.71
C VAL A 151 -2.60 -2.39 -15.17
N GLN A 152 -2.18 -3.65 -15.30
CA GLN A 152 -3.07 -4.74 -15.71
C GLN A 152 -4.20 -5.01 -14.71
N PRO A 153 -3.92 -5.22 -13.40
CA PRO A 153 -4.97 -5.29 -12.37
C PRO A 153 -5.89 -4.07 -12.34
N VAL A 154 -5.33 -2.86 -12.48
CA VAL A 154 -6.10 -1.61 -12.48
C VAL A 154 -7.11 -1.58 -13.64
N ARG A 155 -6.69 -1.95 -14.85
CA ARG A 155 -7.60 -2.03 -16.01
C ARG A 155 -8.73 -3.02 -15.76
N ARG A 156 -8.43 -4.21 -15.23
CA ARG A 156 -9.45 -5.23 -14.93
C ARG A 156 -10.42 -4.78 -13.85
N ALA A 157 -9.92 -4.12 -12.80
CA ALA A 157 -10.75 -3.64 -11.70
C ALA A 157 -11.73 -2.54 -12.16
N LEU A 158 -11.29 -1.63 -13.04
CA LEU A 158 -12.13 -0.53 -13.52
C LEU A 158 -12.99 -0.87 -14.74
N ARG A 159 -12.62 -1.92 -15.48
CA ARG A 159 -13.38 -2.44 -16.61
C ARG A 159 -13.62 -3.93 -16.40
N PRO A 160 -14.55 -4.30 -15.49
CA PRO A 160 -14.89 -5.71 -15.26
C PRO A 160 -15.53 -6.36 -16.49
N SER A 161 -16.02 -5.54 -17.43
CA SER A 161 -16.80 -5.97 -18.59
C SER A 161 -15.92 -5.97 -19.84
N LEU A 162 -15.84 -7.13 -20.48
CA LEU A 162 -15.32 -7.46 -21.83
C LEU A 162 -14.33 -8.65 -21.82
N GLU A 163 -14.23 -9.44 -20.74
CA GLU A 163 -13.91 -10.85 -21.01
C GLU A 163 -15.03 -11.35 -21.95
N PRO A 164 -14.70 -11.79 -23.18
CA PRO A 164 -15.67 -12.46 -24.01
C PRO A 164 -16.20 -13.56 -23.11
N ILE A 165 -17.52 -13.58 -22.92
CA ILE A 165 -18.17 -14.79 -22.44
C ILE A 165 -17.77 -15.80 -23.52
N VAL A 166 -16.68 -16.52 -23.30
CA VAL A 166 -16.36 -17.73 -24.04
C VAL A 166 -17.51 -18.60 -23.61
N GLU A 167 -18.57 -18.55 -24.40
CA GLU A 167 -19.73 -19.41 -24.29
C GLU A 167 -19.12 -20.81 -24.25
N ALA A 168 -19.05 -21.36 -23.04
CA ALA A 168 -18.37 -22.61 -22.81
C ALA A 168 -18.98 -23.58 -23.82
N PRO A 169 -18.17 -24.22 -24.68
CA PRO A 169 -18.70 -25.11 -25.70
C PRO A 169 -19.67 -26.05 -24.99
N VAL A 170 -20.94 -25.99 -25.42
CA VAL A 170 -22.06 -26.71 -24.82
C VAL A 170 -21.57 -28.12 -24.51
N GLN A 171 -21.34 -28.41 -23.23
CA GLN A 171 -20.85 -29.73 -22.84
C GLN A 171 -21.95 -30.70 -23.24
N THR A 172 -21.66 -31.56 -24.20
CA THR A 172 -22.49 -32.73 -24.51
C THR A 172 -22.68 -33.49 -23.20
N PRO A 173 -23.92 -33.86 -22.84
CA PRO A 173 -24.21 -34.53 -21.58
C PRO A 173 -23.37 -35.80 -21.49
N THR A 174 -22.39 -35.79 -20.59
CA THR A 174 -21.59 -36.96 -20.27
C THR A 174 -22.47 -37.88 -19.40
N PRO A 175 -22.62 -39.17 -19.76
CA PRO A 175 -23.45 -40.09 -19.00
C PRO A 175 -22.93 -40.23 -17.57
N THR A 176 -23.85 -40.03 -16.63
CA THR A 176 -23.68 -40.12 -15.17
C THR A 176 -23.01 -41.44 -14.76
N PRO A 177 -21.78 -41.42 -14.21
CA PRO A 177 -21.21 -42.57 -13.54
C PRO A 177 -21.98 -42.82 -12.23
N LEU A 178 -22.31 -44.09 -12.00
CA LEU A 178 -23.07 -44.56 -10.85
C LEU A 178 -22.47 -44.09 -9.52
N GLN A 179 -23.39 -43.56 -8.73
CA GLN A 179 -23.29 -43.04 -7.37
C GLN A 179 -22.49 -43.97 -6.44
N GLN A 180 -21.29 -43.56 -6.04
CA GLN A 180 -20.58 -44.19 -4.93
C GLN A 180 -21.16 -43.69 -3.60
N VAL A 181 -21.44 -44.66 -2.74
CA VAL A 181 -22.07 -44.52 -1.42
C VAL A 181 -21.25 -43.59 -0.52
N PRO A 182 -21.87 -42.61 0.17
CA PRO A 182 -21.16 -41.72 1.08
C PRO A 182 -20.77 -42.47 2.35
N MET A 183 -19.48 -42.76 2.52
CA MET A 183 -18.95 -43.10 3.85
C MET A 183 -18.82 -41.80 4.64
N LYS A 184 -19.58 -41.72 5.74
CA LYS A 184 -19.55 -40.67 6.74
C LYS A 184 -18.12 -40.60 7.33
N PRO A 185 -17.34 -39.54 7.08
CA PRO A 185 -16.02 -39.42 7.67
C PRO A 185 -16.19 -39.21 9.19
N GLU A 186 -15.54 -40.08 9.95
CA GLU A 186 -15.38 -39.92 11.38
C GLU A 186 -14.53 -38.67 11.63
N VAL A 187 -15.19 -37.60 12.06
CA VAL A 187 -14.57 -36.33 12.41
C VAL A 187 -13.78 -36.55 13.70
N LYS A 188 -12.51 -36.93 13.55
CA LYS A 188 -11.52 -36.75 14.62
C LYS A 188 -11.49 -35.25 14.92
N ALA A 189 -11.92 -34.87 16.12
CA ALA A 189 -11.84 -33.52 16.63
C ALA A 189 -10.38 -33.03 16.52
N SER A 190 -10.08 -32.31 15.44
CA SER A 190 -8.80 -31.68 15.24
C SER A 190 -8.76 -30.54 16.25
N ARG A 191 -7.92 -30.67 17.28
CA ARG A 191 -7.67 -29.60 18.24
C ARG A 191 -7.20 -28.39 17.41
N SER A 192 -8.07 -27.41 17.26
CA SER A 192 -7.81 -26.12 16.66
C SER A 192 -6.77 -25.39 17.53
N GLY A 193 -5.50 -25.77 17.39
CA GLY A 193 -4.40 -25.00 17.93
C GLY A 193 -4.42 -23.62 17.27
N ALA A 194 -4.24 -22.58 18.08
CA ALA A 194 -4.11 -21.21 17.57
C ALA A 194 -3.10 -21.21 16.40
N PRO A 195 -3.40 -20.51 15.29
CA PRO A 195 -2.53 -20.50 14.12
C PRO A 195 -1.11 -20.15 14.55
N GLY A 196 -0.12 -20.91 14.07
CA GLY A 196 1.28 -20.86 14.55
C GLY A 196 1.99 -19.50 14.40
N TRP A 197 1.29 -18.47 13.93
CA TRP A 197 1.76 -17.09 13.76
C TRP A 197 1.17 -16.12 14.81
N ALA A 198 0.20 -16.56 15.61
CA ALA A 198 -0.50 -15.71 16.59
C ALA A 198 0.42 -15.18 17.72
N TRP A 199 1.61 -15.75 17.90
CA TRP A 199 2.59 -15.31 18.91
C TRP A 199 3.47 -14.15 18.45
N LEU A 200 3.51 -13.84 17.14
CA LEU A 200 4.41 -12.83 16.58
C LEU A 200 4.21 -11.42 17.17
N PRO A 201 2.97 -10.89 17.32
CA PRO A 201 2.76 -9.59 17.96
C PRO A 201 3.20 -9.56 19.42
N ALA A 202 3.03 -10.67 20.14
CA ALA A 202 3.43 -10.80 21.54
C ALA A 202 4.96 -10.75 21.68
N ALA A 203 5.67 -11.51 20.86
CA ALA A 203 7.12 -11.51 20.83
C ALA A 203 7.68 -10.14 20.41
N GLY A 204 7.08 -9.52 19.37
CA GLY A 204 7.44 -8.17 18.95
C GLY A 204 7.23 -7.12 20.06
N GLY A 205 6.09 -7.17 20.75
CA GLY A 205 5.79 -6.30 21.89
C GLY A 205 6.79 -6.46 23.05
N ALA A 206 7.13 -7.70 23.40
CA ALA A 206 8.11 -8.00 24.46
C ALA A 206 9.51 -7.46 24.12
N VAL A 207 9.96 -7.62 22.87
CA VAL A 207 11.24 -7.08 22.40
C VAL A 207 11.25 -5.55 22.47
N LEU A 208 10.17 -4.88 22.06
CA LEU A 208 10.07 -3.42 22.11
C LEU A 208 10.07 -2.87 23.55
N LEU A 209 9.39 -3.54 24.49
CA LEU A 209 9.45 -3.18 25.91
C LEU A 209 10.87 -3.34 26.48
N GLY A 210 11.58 -4.41 26.10
CA GLY A 210 12.98 -4.62 26.47
C GLY A 210 13.90 -3.51 25.94
N ALA A 211 13.79 -3.18 24.65
CA ALA A 211 14.55 -2.09 24.03
C ALA A 211 14.24 -0.73 24.68
N GLY A 212 12.97 -0.44 24.98
CA GLY A 212 12.57 0.79 25.65
C GLY A 212 13.16 0.96 27.05
N THR A 213 13.37 -0.15 27.76
CA THR A 213 14.02 -0.16 29.08
C THR A 213 15.50 0.21 28.98
N LEU A 214 16.23 -0.28 27.95
CA LEU A 214 17.63 0.11 27.73
C LEU A 214 17.77 1.61 27.47
N PHE A 215 16.93 2.18 26.60
CA PHE A 215 16.93 3.62 26.35
C PHE A 215 16.54 4.45 27.58
N PHE A 216 15.64 3.93 28.43
CA PHE A 216 15.27 4.58 29.67
C PHE A 216 16.44 4.66 30.67
N VAL A 217 17.19 3.56 30.83
CA VAL A 217 18.36 3.53 31.72
C VAL A 217 19.45 4.47 31.21
N GLN A 218 19.76 4.42 29.91
CA GLN A 218 20.74 5.32 29.30
C GLN A 218 20.37 6.80 29.49
N ALA A 219 19.10 7.16 29.30
CA ALA A 219 18.62 8.52 29.56
C ALA A 219 18.80 8.95 31.02
N GLY A 220 18.69 8.01 31.96
CA GLY A 220 18.92 8.24 33.38
C GLY A 220 20.39 8.49 33.73
N ASP A 221 21.31 7.77 33.09
CA ASP A 221 22.74 7.95 33.28
C ASP A 221 23.23 9.28 32.66
N ASP A 222 22.77 9.62 31.45
CA ASP A 222 23.02 10.92 30.82
C ASP A 222 22.50 12.08 31.70
N TYR A 223 21.32 11.92 32.30
CA TYR A 223 20.74 12.91 33.22
C TYR A 223 21.55 13.06 34.52
N LYS A 224 22.01 11.96 35.12
CA LYS A 224 22.88 12.01 36.31
C LYS A 224 24.22 12.68 36.01
N ALA A 225 24.81 12.38 34.85
CA ALA A 225 26.05 13.02 34.40
C ALA A 225 25.88 14.55 34.26
N LEU A 226 24.76 14.99 33.67
CA LEU A 226 24.40 16.40 33.60
C LEU A 226 24.22 17.04 34.98
N GLN A 227 23.50 16.38 35.89
CA GLN A 227 23.23 16.91 37.23
C GLN A 227 24.50 16.99 38.08
N ALA A 228 25.39 16.02 37.96
CA ALA A 228 26.68 15.98 38.63
C ALA A 228 27.73 16.91 37.99
N ARG A 229 27.39 17.60 36.90
CA ARG A 229 28.30 18.44 36.10
C ARG A 229 29.55 17.66 35.63
N GLN A 230 29.37 16.39 35.27
CA GLN A 230 30.42 15.53 34.74
C GLN A 230 30.60 15.79 33.24
N PHE A 231 31.02 17.00 32.89
CA PHE A 231 31.39 17.38 31.53
C PHE A 231 32.54 18.37 31.59
N THR A 232 33.45 18.26 30.63
CA THR A 232 34.69 19.05 30.58
C THR A 232 34.48 20.41 29.91
N ASP A 233 33.48 20.53 29.05
CA ASP A 233 33.14 21.76 28.35
C ASP A 233 31.61 21.93 28.12
N PRO A 234 31.12 23.16 27.84
CA PRO A 234 29.70 23.41 27.63
C PRO A 234 29.07 22.65 26.45
N THR A 235 29.84 22.37 25.39
CA THR A 235 29.35 21.65 24.21
C THR A 235 29.13 20.16 24.51
N GLU A 236 29.94 19.58 25.39
CA GLU A 236 29.72 18.22 25.92
C GLU A 236 28.43 18.15 26.75
N GLY A 237 28.15 19.18 27.56
CA GLY A 237 26.88 19.32 28.28
C GLY A 237 25.66 19.41 27.35
N GLU A 238 25.75 20.18 26.25
CA GLU A 238 24.68 20.25 25.25
C GLU A 238 24.46 18.89 24.56
N ARG A 239 25.53 18.18 24.21
CA ARG A 239 25.44 16.84 23.61
C ARG A 239 24.79 15.82 24.55
N LEU A 240 25.14 15.81 25.83
CA LEU A 240 24.51 14.95 26.84
C LEU A 240 23.02 15.26 26.99
N ARG A 241 22.65 16.54 27.01
CA ARG A 241 21.23 16.97 27.07
C ARG A 241 20.45 16.46 25.86
N ASP A 242 20.99 16.67 24.66
CA ASP A 242 20.32 16.30 23.42
C ASP A 242 20.27 14.77 23.24
N SER A 243 21.31 14.05 23.68
CA SER A 243 21.32 12.58 23.78
C SER A 243 20.21 12.08 24.69
N GLY A 244 20.16 12.58 25.93
CA GLY A 244 19.13 12.22 26.90
C GLY A 244 17.72 12.51 26.42
N ALA A 245 17.50 13.66 25.77
CA ALA A 245 16.20 14.02 25.19
C ALA A 245 15.76 13.04 24.10
N ARG A 246 16.67 12.64 23.20
CA ARG A 246 16.38 11.62 22.17
C ARG A 246 16.09 10.26 22.78
N ALA A 247 16.90 9.83 23.76
CA ALA A 247 16.71 8.56 24.45
C ALA A 247 15.36 8.49 25.20
N GLN A 248 14.94 9.58 25.85
CA GLN A 248 13.61 9.68 26.47
C GLN A 248 12.47 9.58 25.44
N TRP A 249 12.61 10.24 24.28
CA TRP A 249 11.60 10.18 23.23
C TRP A 249 11.48 8.77 22.64
N LEU A 250 12.60 8.12 22.35
CA LEU A 250 12.66 6.72 21.88
C LEU A 250 12.10 5.73 22.92
N SER A 251 12.42 5.94 24.20
CA SER A 251 11.88 5.12 25.30
C SER A 251 10.36 5.26 25.41
N ARG A 252 9.81 6.48 25.36
CA ARG A 252 8.35 6.70 25.36
C ARG A 252 7.67 6.07 24.15
N GLY A 253 8.24 6.22 22.96
CA GLY A 253 7.71 5.61 21.73
C GLY A 253 7.70 4.09 21.80
N SER A 254 8.81 3.48 22.21
CA SER A 254 8.93 2.02 22.35
C SER A 254 8.02 1.44 23.43
N PHE A 255 7.89 2.08 24.60
CA PHE A 255 6.94 1.67 25.62
C PHE A 255 5.49 1.79 25.17
N ALA A 256 5.12 2.88 24.48
CA ALA A 256 3.77 3.05 23.96
C ALA A 256 3.40 1.95 22.95
N VAL A 257 4.27 1.69 21.97
CA VAL A 257 4.04 0.64 20.97
C VAL A 257 4.07 -0.76 21.60
N GLY A 258 5.02 -1.01 22.51
CA GLY A 258 5.13 -2.29 23.22
C GLY A 258 3.90 -2.60 24.08
N ALA A 259 3.41 -1.61 24.85
CA ALA A 259 2.22 -1.77 25.68
C ALA A 259 0.96 -2.05 24.84
N VAL A 260 0.78 -1.33 23.72
CA VAL A 260 -0.33 -1.60 22.80
C VAL A 260 -0.25 -3.02 22.25
N GLY A 261 0.93 -3.48 21.81
CA GLY A 261 1.12 -4.86 21.32
C GLY A 261 0.74 -5.94 22.34
N VAL A 262 1.11 -5.75 23.61
CA VAL A 262 0.75 -6.67 24.70
C VAL A 262 -0.76 -6.66 24.96
N VAL A 263 -1.38 -5.48 25.03
CA VAL A 263 -2.83 -5.33 25.25
C VAL A 263 -3.64 -5.96 24.11
N THR A 264 -3.28 -5.68 22.86
CA THR A 264 -3.96 -6.25 21.68
C THR A 264 -3.86 -7.78 21.67
N THR A 265 -2.68 -8.34 21.99
CA THR A 265 -2.48 -9.79 22.09
C THR A 265 -3.35 -10.39 23.20
N GLY A 266 -3.38 -9.75 24.38
CA GLY A 266 -4.21 -10.19 25.50
C GLY A 266 -5.70 -10.21 25.17
N LEU A 267 -6.18 -9.17 24.46
CA LEU A 267 -7.56 -9.11 23.97
C LEU A 267 -7.87 -10.22 22.96
N ILE A 268 -6.98 -10.47 21.99
CA ILE A 268 -7.16 -11.57 21.03
C ILE A 268 -7.21 -12.92 21.75
N TYR A 269 -6.34 -13.14 22.73
CA TYR A 269 -6.30 -14.39 23.50
C TYR A 269 -7.59 -14.59 24.32
N LEU A 270 -8.06 -13.54 25.01
CA LEU A 270 -9.30 -13.59 25.80
C LEU A 270 -10.54 -13.77 24.91
N LEU A 271 -10.58 -13.17 23.72
CA LEU A 271 -11.71 -13.28 22.80
C LEU A 271 -11.72 -14.61 22.02
N SER A 272 -10.56 -15.21 21.76
CA SER A 272 -10.46 -16.49 21.04
C SER A 272 -10.92 -17.69 21.87
N GLY A 273 -10.90 -17.60 23.20
CA GLY A 273 -11.29 -18.70 24.08
C GLY A 273 -12.80 -18.90 24.29
N LYS A 274 -13.66 -18.03 23.72
CA LYS A 274 -15.09 -18.00 24.10
C LYS A 274 -16.06 -18.56 23.06
N ASN A 275 -15.65 -18.78 21.81
CA ASN A 275 -16.54 -19.23 20.74
C ASN A 275 -15.94 -20.41 19.96
N GLU A 276 -16.16 -21.62 20.45
CA GLU A 276 -15.93 -22.85 19.68
C GLU A 276 -17.00 -22.97 18.59
N GLY A 277 -16.74 -22.44 17.38
CA GLY A 277 -17.59 -22.74 16.22
C GLY A 277 -17.71 -21.66 15.14
N THR A 278 -17.33 -20.41 15.43
CA THR A 278 -17.41 -19.32 14.47
C THR A 278 -16.03 -18.70 14.23
N PRO A 279 -15.49 -18.72 13.00
CA PRO A 279 -14.21 -18.09 12.70
C PRO A 279 -14.31 -16.58 12.97
N SER A 280 -13.58 -16.09 13.96
CA SER A 280 -13.54 -14.65 14.24
C SER A 280 -12.84 -13.92 13.09
N GLN A 281 -13.53 -12.97 12.45
CA GLN A 281 -12.97 -12.13 11.39
C GLN A 281 -12.20 -10.92 11.94
N VAL A 282 -11.55 -11.08 13.09
CA VAL A 282 -10.84 -9.99 13.74
C VAL A 282 -9.39 -9.99 13.25
N ARG A 283 -9.02 -8.97 12.47
CA ARG A 283 -7.68 -8.76 11.93
C ARG A 283 -6.98 -7.62 12.66
N PRO A 284 -5.79 -7.82 13.24
CA PRO A 284 -4.99 -6.72 13.73
C PRO A 284 -4.55 -5.83 12.56
N THR A 285 -4.58 -4.52 12.75
CA THR A 285 -4.06 -3.54 11.80
C THR A 285 -3.00 -2.70 12.48
N ALA A 286 -1.93 -2.36 11.76
CA ALA A 286 -0.90 -1.45 12.25
C ALA A 286 -0.55 -0.48 11.13
N SER A 287 -0.40 0.79 11.45
CA SER A 287 0.14 1.77 10.52
C SER A 287 1.10 2.70 11.24
N VAL A 288 2.09 3.19 10.48
CA VAL A 288 3.11 4.12 10.97
C VAL A 288 3.06 5.35 10.08
N GLY A 289 2.91 6.52 10.68
CA GLY A 289 2.91 7.81 9.99
C GLY A 289 3.84 8.82 10.67
N ASN A 290 4.02 9.97 10.03
CA ASN A 290 4.88 11.05 10.52
C ASN A 290 4.44 11.63 11.90
N GLY A 291 3.23 11.32 12.35
CA GLY A 291 2.68 11.70 13.66
C GLY A 291 2.71 10.59 14.73
N GLY A 292 3.28 9.42 14.44
CA GLY A 292 3.33 8.27 15.36
C GLY A 292 2.83 6.96 14.72
N GLY A 293 2.88 5.88 15.50
CA GLY A 293 2.30 4.58 15.13
C GLY A 293 0.90 4.43 15.72
N MET A 294 -0.03 3.85 14.95
CA MET A 294 -1.30 3.36 15.46
C MET A 294 -1.39 1.84 15.30
N VAL A 295 -2.01 1.19 16.27
CA VAL A 295 -2.35 -0.23 16.21
C VAL A 295 -3.84 -0.32 16.47
N GLY A 296 -4.55 -1.01 15.59
CA GLY A 296 -5.99 -1.17 15.65
C GLY A 296 -6.37 -2.64 15.49
N VAL A 297 -7.65 -2.90 15.66
CA VAL A 297 -8.23 -4.21 15.38
C VAL A 297 -9.44 -3.96 14.50
N ALA A 298 -9.47 -4.57 13.32
CA ALA A 298 -10.54 -4.44 12.35
C ALA A 298 -11.28 -5.77 12.25
N GLY A 299 -12.60 -5.77 12.46
CA GLY A 299 -13.42 -6.97 12.34
C GLY A 299 -14.77 -6.79 13.02
N THR A 300 -15.67 -7.75 12.81
CA THR A 300 -16.97 -7.79 13.48
C THR A 300 -16.84 -8.48 14.83
N LEU A 301 -17.13 -7.75 15.91
CA LEU A 301 -17.31 -8.32 17.23
C LEU A 301 -18.62 -9.14 17.23
N PRO A 302 -18.65 -10.33 17.86
CA PRO A 302 -19.88 -11.09 18.05
C PRO A 302 -20.87 -10.36 18.96
#